data_AF-A0A5N5WFH8-F1
#
_entry.id   AF-A0A5N5WFH8-F1
#
_cell.length_a   1.000
_cell.length_b   1.000
_cell.length_c   1.000
_cell.angle_alpha   90.00
_cell.angle_beta   90.00
_cell.angle_gamma   90.00
#
_symmetry.space_group_name_H-M   'P 1'
#
loop_
_entity.id
_entity.type
_entity.pdbx_description
1 polymer ?
#
loop_
_entity_poly.entity_id
_entity_poly.type
_entity_poly.pdbx_seq_one_letter_code
_entity_poly.pdbx_strand_id
1 'polypeptide(L)'
;MTSFFTRYARQGEHEQVWHELRGLGPVPGELREDVEAVATATMERVARHVVRLAEALPELGFVPATEGIAPHRPPTEGTPALVRAMEETVGVLPAALKASFLTVGDVSFLGDCPALGLHYHEGPLPRTGPPGAGYPDPLDVAGAEHLRYEWEAYTEEVEDEDAEFLFSLAPDEYHKANISGGTHDVVLPDPRADPEVYGVIGRKGITLVEYLRTSIAWGGLPGWEFAPGPAPEALGRLAVRPDF
;
A
#
# COMPACT_ATOMS: atom_id res chain seq x y z
N MET A 1 1.54 -19.45 -25.69
CA MET A 1 2.22 -18.93 -24.49
C MET A 1 1.31 -19.19 -23.31
N THR A 2 1.86 -19.60 -22.17
CA THR A 2 1.07 -19.79 -20.93
C THR A 2 0.69 -18.40 -20.39
N SER A 3 -0.55 -18.23 -19.93
CA SER A 3 -1.04 -16.94 -19.40
C SER A 3 -0.26 -16.51 -18.15
N PHE A 4 -0.18 -15.21 -17.90
CA PHE A 4 0.45 -14.65 -16.69
C PHE A 4 -0.24 -15.18 -15.44
N PHE A 5 -1.57 -15.23 -15.42
CA PHE A 5 -2.32 -15.75 -14.28
C PHE A 5 -1.97 -17.21 -13.99
N THR A 6 -1.82 -18.05 -15.02
CA THR A 6 -1.46 -19.46 -14.82
C THR A 6 -0.07 -19.60 -14.22
N ARG A 7 0.92 -18.84 -14.70
CA ARG A 7 2.28 -18.83 -14.15
C ARG A 7 2.30 -18.34 -12.70
N TYR A 8 1.59 -17.25 -12.44
CA TYR A 8 1.44 -16.69 -11.10
C TYR A 8 0.78 -17.69 -10.14
N ALA A 9 -0.44 -18.14 -10.45
CA ALA A 9 -1.26 -18.92 -9.53
C ALA A 9 -0.85 -20.40 -9.40
N ARG A 10 -0.28 -21.01 -10.45
CA ARG A 10 0.04 -22.45 -10.48
C ARG A 10 1.52 -22.77 -10.41
N GLN A 11 2.37 -21.89 -10.93
CA GLN A 11 3.81 -22.12 -11.01
C GLN A 11 4.60 -21.34 -9.95
N GLY A 12 3.93 -20.43 -9.22
CA GLY A 12 4.54 -19.67 -8.13
C GLY A 12 5.53 -18.61 -8.61
N GLU A 13 5.46 -18.23 -9.88
CA GLU A 13 6.38 -17.27 -10.51
C GLU A 13 6.02 -15.81 -10.16
N HIS A 14 5.77 -15.53 -8.88
CA HIS A 14 5.15 -14.28 -8.45
C HIS A 14 5.99 -13.03 -8.82
N GLU A 15 7.27 -13.00 -8.42
CA GLU A 15 8.18 -11.89 -8.72
C GLU A 15 8.43 -11.74 -10.22
N GLN A 16 8.65 -12.87 -10.91
CA GLN A 16 8.94 -12.90 -12.34
C GLN A 16 7.75 -12.40 -13.17
N VAL A 17 6.53 -12.82 -12.84
CA VAL A 17 5.31 -12.34 -13.52
C VAL A 17 5.18 -10.84 -13.33
N TRP A 18 5.29 -10.33 -12.10
CA TRP A 18 5.18 -8.89 -11.86
C TRP A 18 6.27 -8.07 -12.55
N HIS A 19 7.50 -8.59 -12.64
CA HIS A 19 8.56 -7.97 -13.42
C HIS A 19 8.20 -7.83 -14.91
N GLU A 20 7.64 -8.89 -15.51
CA GLU A 20 7.20 -8.86 -16.91
C GLU A 20 5.98 -7.94 -17.12
N LEU A 21 5.02 -7.93 -16.19
CA LEU A 21 3.85 -7.06 -16.25
C LEU A 21 4.23 -5.58 -16.21
N ARG A 22 5.23 -5.19 -15.41
CA ARG A 22 5.77 -3.83 -15.41
C ARG A 22 6.45 -3.46 -16.73
N GLY A 23 7.06 -4.44 -17.40
CA GLY A 23 7.68 -4.26 -18.72
C GLY A 23 6.70 -3.99 -19.87
N LEU A 24 5.38 -4.19 -19.67
CA LEU A 24 4.37 -3.92 -20.69
C LEU A 24 4.14 -2.43 -20.92
N GLY A 25 4.37 -1.58 -19.91
CA GLY A 25 3.82 -0.23 -19.91
C GLY A 25 2.28 -0.26 -19.81
N PRO A 26 1.54 0.55 -20.60
CA PRO A 26 0.09 0.46 -20.66
C PRO A 26 -0.36 -0.96 -21.02
N VAL A 27 -1.29 -1.53 -20.24
CA VAL A 27 -1.73 -2.91 -20.43
C VAL A 27 -2.51 -3.05 -21.74
N PRO A 28 -2.07 -3.91 -22.68
CA PRO A 28 -2.81 -4.18 -23.91
C PRO A 28 -4.21 -4.73 -23.62
N GLY A 29 -5.19 -4.36 -24.46
CA GLY A 29 -6.59 -4.73 -24.26
C GLY A 29 -6.81 -6.23 -24.17
N GLU A 30 -6.09 -7.01 -24.99
CA GLU A 30 -6.14 -8.47 -25.02
C GLU A 30 -5.51 -9.16 -23.81
N LEU A 31 -4.69 -8.44 -23.02
CA LEU A 31 -4.07 -8.94 -21.80
C LEU A 31 -4.80 -8.49 -20.53
N ARG A 32 -5.74 -7.54 -20.64
CA ARG A 32 -6.39 -6.89 -19.48
C ARG A 32 -6.95 -7.89 -18.47
N GLU A 33 -7.76 -8.86 -18.92
CA GLU A 33 -8.38 -9.85 -18.03
C GLU A 33 -7.34 -10.72 -17.30
N ASP A 34 -6.25 -11.11 -17.99
CA ASP A 34 -5.19 -11.95 -17.42
C ASP A 34 -4.34 -11.15 -16.41
N VAL A 35 -4.09 -9.87 -16.67
CA VAL A 35 -3.42 -8.95 -15.73
C VAL A 35 -4.29 -8.66 -14.50
N GLU A 36 -5.58 -8.37 -14.69
CA GLU A 36 -6.53 -8.17 -13.59
C GLU A 36 -6.66 -9.42 -12.72
N ALA A 37 -6.59 -10.61 -13.31
CA ALA A 37 -6.58 -11.88 -12.56
C ALA A 37 -5.30 -12.03 -11.71
N VAL A 38 -4.12 -11.65 -12.22
CA VAL A 38 -2.87 -11.61 -11.44
C VAL A 38 -2.96 -10.60 -10.29
N ALA A 39 -3.44 -9.40 -10.57
CA ALA A 39 -3.60 -8.34 -9.58
C ALA A 39 -4.55 -8.78 -8.45
N THR A 40 -5.71 -9.34 -8.80
CA THR A 40 -6.69 -9.89 -7.85
C THR A 40 -6.05 -10.98 -6.98
N ALA A 41 -5.42 -11.98 -7.61
CA ALA A 41 -4.79 -13.07 -6.86
C ALA A 41 -3.61 -12.60 -6.01
N THR A 42 -2.93 -11.52 -6.36
CA THR A 42 -1.90 -10.87 -5.54
C THR A 42 -2.53 -10.23 -4.31
N MET A 43 -3.56 -9.41 -4.51
CA MET A 43 -4.23 -8.68 -3.43
C MET A 43 -4.99 -9.59 -2.47
N GLU A 44 -5.46 -10.76 -2.92
CA GLU A 44 -5.97 -11.81 -2.03
C GLU A 44 -4.89 -12.34 -1.06
N ARG A 45 -3.62 -12.40 -1.48
CA ARG A 45 -2.51 -12.80 -0.58
C ARG A 45 -2.14 -11.65 0.35
N VAL A 46 -2.07 -10.43 -0.16
CA VAL A 46 -1.85 -9.22 0.63
C VAL A 46 -2.90 -9.13 1.74
N ALA A 47 -4.19 -9.27 1.41
CA ALA A 47 -5.29 -9.19 2.37
C ALA A 47 -5.13 -10.21 3.52
N ARG A 48 -4.72 -11.45 3.23
CA ARG A 48 -4.45 -12.44 4.29
C ARG A 48 -3.32 -12.02 5.22
N HIS A 49 -2.25 -11.46 4.68
CA HIS A 49 -1.14 -10.95 5.49
C HIS A 49 -1.55 -9.73 6.31
N VAL A 50 -2.31 -8.81 5.73
CA VAL A 50 -2.85 -7.62 6.40
C VAL A 50 -3.76 -8.03 7.56
N VAL A 51 -4.71 -8.93 7.33
CA VAL A 51 -5.61 -9.45 8.39
C VAL A 51 -4.79 -10.04 9.53
N ARG A 52 -3.82 -10.91 9.22
CA ARG A 52 -2.92 -11.50 10.23
C ARG A 52 -2.18 -10.45 11.04
N LEU A 53 -1.61 -9.43 10.39
CA LEU A 53 -0.88 -8.37 11.06
C LEU A 53 -1.83 -7.53 11.94
N ALA A 54 -2.98 -7.12 11.40
CA ALA A 54 -3.99 -6.33 12.11
C ALA A 54 -4.53 -7.07 13.35
N GLU A 55 -4.73 -8.38 13.28
CA GLU A 55 -5.16 -9.21 14.42
C GLU A 55 -4.07 -9.33 15.50
N ALA A 56 -2.78 -9.30 15.12
CA ALA A 56 -1.68 -9.41 16.06
C ALA A 56 -1.35 -8.10 16.78
N LEU A 57 -1.65 -6.94 16.18
CA LEU A 57 -1.32 -5.62 16.73
C LEU A 57 -1.87 -5.40 18.16
N PRO A 58 -3.15 -5.68 18.48
CA PRO A 58 -3.67 -5.51 19.84
C PRO A 58 -2.94 -6.35 20.89
N GLU A 59 -2.50 -7.57 20.54
CA GLU A 59 -1.75 -8.45 21.46
C GLU A 59 -0.36 -7.89 21.81
N LEU A 60 0.17 -7.00 20.97
CA LEU A 60 1.43 -6.29 21.18
C LEU A 60 1.24 -4.94 21.91
N GLY A 61 0.01 -4.61 22.30
CA GLY A 61 -0.33 -3.34 22.94
C GLY A 61 -0.38 -2.17 21.97
N PHE A 62 -0.70 -2.40 20.70
CA PHE A 62 -0.92 -1.34 19.71
C PHE A 62 -2.13 -0.46 20.07
N VAL A 63 -1.96 0.85 19.95
CA VAL A 63 -2.99 1.86 20.10
C VAL A 63 -3.04 2.68 18.80
N PRO A 64 -4.17 2.70 18.06
CA PRO A 64 -4.29 3.46 16.82
C PRO A 64 -4.02 4.96 17.00
N ALA A 65 -3.47 5.60 15.96
CA ALA A 65 -3.26 7.05 15.91
C ALA A 65 -4.56 7.85 16.07
N THR A 66 -5.67 7.31 15.60
CA THR A 66 -7.00 7.93 15.72
C THR A 66 -7.95 6.97 16.42
N GLU A 67 -8.56 7.42 17.51
CA GLU A 67 -9.51 6.61 18.28
C GLU A 67 -10.68 6.13 17.41
N GLY A 68 -11.05 4.85 17.54
CA GLY A 68 -12.16 4.24 16.81
C GLY A 68 -11.83 3.83 15.37
N ILE A 69 -10.62 4.08 14.88
CA ILE A 69 -10.16 3.57 13.58
C ILE A 69 -9.51 2.19 13.77
N ALA A 70 -10.11 1.17 13.15
CA ALA A 70 -9.55 -0.18 13.16
C ALA A 70 -8.29 -0.25 12.26
N PRO A 71 -7.27 -1.04 12.62
CA PRO A 71 -6.04 -1.17 11.83
C PRO A 71 -6.27 -1.69 10.39
N HIS A 72 -7.37 -2.41 10.19
CA HIS A 72 -7.80 -2.91 8.90
C HIS A 72 -9.32 -2.78 8.78
N ARG A 73 -9.79 -2.21 7.68
CA ARG A 73 -11.21 -2.17 7.28
C ARG A 73 -11.33 -2.80 5.90
N PRO A 74 -11.88 -4.03 5.80
CA PRO A 74 -12.02 -4.69 4.51
C PRO A 74 -13.02 -3.93 3.61
N PRO A 75 -12.98 -4.17 2.28
CA PRO A 75 -13.95 -3.63 1.34
C PRO A 75 -15.39 -3.99 1.74
N THR A 76 -16.33 -3.10 1.42
CA THR A 76 -17.76 -3.32 1.67
C THR A 76 -18.49 -3.79 0.42
N GLU A 77 -19.75 -4.19 0.55
CA GLU A 77 -20.61 -4.56 -0.60
C GLU A 77 -20.76 -3.40 -1.62
N GLY A 78 -20.63 -2.15 -1.18
CA GLY A 78 -20.70 -0.96 -2.03
C GLY A 78 -19.39 -0.65 -2.78
N THR A 79 -18.26 -1.19 -2.35
CA THR A 79 -16.94 -0.86 -2.89
C THR A 79 -16.81 -1.13 -4.40
N PRO A 80 -17.34 -2.23 -4.98
CA PRO A 80 -17.28 -2.44 -6.43
C PRO A 80 -18.03 -1.38 -7.25
N ALA A 81 -19.15 -0.86 -6.74
CA ALA A 81 -19.89 0.20 -7.41
C ALA A 81 -19.12 1.54 -7.34
N LEU A 82 -18.52 1.82 -6.18
CA LEU A 82 -17.66 2.99 -5.99
C LEU A 82 -16.45 2.96 -6.92
N VAL A 83 -15.70 1.86 -6.97
CA VAL A 83 -14.51 1.73 -7.83
C VAL A 83 -14.87 1.93 -9.30
N ARG A 84 -16.01 1.39 -9.77
CA ARG A 84 -16.50 1.63 -11.13
C ARG A 84 -16.80 3.11 -11.39
N ALA A 85 -17.48 3.78 -10.47
CA ALA A 85 -17.75 5.20 -10.59
C ALA A 85 -16.46 6.03 -10.63
N MET A 86 -15.46 5.67 -9.83
CA MET A 86 -14.14 6.31 -9.86
C MET A 86 -13.40 6.07 -11.19
N GLU A 87 -13.48 4.87 -11.78
CA GLU A 87 -12.91 4.63 -13.11
C GLU A 87 -13.61 5.45 -14.22
N GLU A 88 -14.90 5.75 -14.07
CA GLU A 88 -15.66 6.60 -15.00
C GLU A 88 -15.29 8.08 -14.90
N THR A 89 -14.87 8.55 -13.72
CA THR A 89 -14.53 9.97 -13.48
C THR A 89 -13.04 10.27 -13.57
N VAL A 90 -12.20 9.46 -12.92
CA VAL A 90 -10.73 9.61 -12.90
C VAL A 90 -10.10 9.05 -14.17
N GLY A 91 -10.69 8.01 -14.74
CA GLY A 91 -10.14 7.23 -15.84
C GLY A 91 -9.57 5.87 -15.38
N VAL A 92 -8.82 5.22 -16.25
CA VAL A 92 -8.33 3.85 -15.99
C VAL A 92 -7.42 3.83 -14.76
N LEU A 93 -7.75 2.99 -13.79
CA LEU A 93 -6.92 2.72 -12.62
C LEU A 93 -5.91 1.60 -12.94
N PRO A 94 -4.70 1.65 -12.35
CA PRO A 94 -3.77 0.55 -12.40
C PRO A 94 -4.38 -0.74 -11.85
N ALA A 95 -4.11 -1.87 -12.50
CA ALA A 95 -4.72 -3.16 -12.13
C ALA A 95 -4.47 -3.53 -10.65
N ALA A 96 -3.23 -3.33 -10.16
CA ALA A 96 -2.88 -3.57 -8.76
C ALA A 96 -3.64 -2.67 -7.79
N LEU A 97 -3.76 -1.36 -8.09
CA LEU A 97 -4.46 -0.40 -7.23
C LEU A 97 -5.96 -0.71 -7.17
N LYS A 98 -6.58 -0.96 -8.32
CA LYS A 98 -7.98 -1.41 -8.41
C LYS A 98 -8.22 -2.68 -7.61
N ALA A 99 -7.36 -3.69 -7.74
CA ALA A 99 -7.46 -4.92 -6.97
C ALA A 99 -7.27 -4.68 -5.46
N SER A 100 -6.39 -3.74 -5.07
CA SER A 100 -6.19 -3.38 -3.66
C SER A 100 -7.49 -2.84 -3.05
N PHE A 101 -8.17 -1.92 -3.74
CA PHE A 101 -9.46 -1.41 -3.29
C PHE A 101 -10.53 -2.48 -3.17
N LEU A 102 -10.58 -3.43 -4.10
CA LEU A 102 -11.61 -4.46 -4.15
C LEU A 102 -11.36 -5.64 -3.21
N THR A 103 -10.13 -5.81 -2.70
CA THR A 103 -9.75 -7.01 -1.94
C THR A 103 -9.09 -6.71 -0.60
N VAL A 104 -8.21 -5.70 -0.53
CA VAL A 104 -7.50 -5.34 0.71
C VAL A 104 -8.32 -4.33 1.52
N GLY A 105 -8.83 -3.27 0.89
CA GLY A 105 -9.52 -2.18 1.59
C GLY A 105 -8.56 -1.21 2.26
N ASP A 106 -9.01 -0.55 3.33
CA ASP A 106 -8.20 0.43 4.07
C ASP A 106 -7.33 -0.26 5.14
N VAL A 107 -6.05 0.11 5.18
CA VAL A 107 -5.08 -0.36 6.17
C VAL A 107 -4.43 0.84 6.82
N SER A 108 -4.35 0.87 8.15
CA SER A 108 -3.61 1.89 8.87
C SER A 108 -2.99 1.32 10.14
N PHE A 109 -1.68 1.11 10.10
CA PHE A 109 -0.88 0.72 11.27
C PHE A 109 -0.22 1.93 11.94
N LEU A 110 -0.74 3.14 11.66
CA LEU A 110 -0.39 4.37 12.35
C LEU A 110 -0.84 4.28 13.81
N GLY A 111 0.08 4.52 14.74
CA GLY A 111 -0.24 4.50 16.17
C GLY A 111 0.97 4.27 17.05
N ASP A 112 0.71 4.08 18.34
CA ASP A 112 1.72 3.74 19.33
C ASP A 112 1.79 2.24 19.54
N CYS A 113 2.99 1.68 19.54
CA CYS A 113 3.26 0.31 19.94
C CYS A 113 4.73 0.19 20.34
N PRO A 114 5.06 0.39 21.62
CA PRO A 114 6.45 0.32 22.09
C PRO A 114 7.12 -1.02 21.78
N ALA A 115 6.37 -2.12 21.76
CA ALA A 115 6.88 -3.45 21.40
C ALA A 115 7.40 -3.54 19.95
N LEU A 116 6.94 -2.64 19.08
CA LEU A 116 7.32 -2.54 17.67
C LEU A 116 8.19 -1.31 17.37
N GLY A 117 8.49 -0.49 18.38
CA GLY A 117 9.20 0.78 18.20
C GLY A 117 8.36 1.87 17.52
N LEU A 118 7.03 1.79 17.63
CA LEU A 118 6.10 2.82 17.14
C LEU A 118 5.75 3.81 18.26
N HIS A 119 5.88 5.10 17.94
CA HIS A 119 5.86 6.23 18.89
C HIS A 119 5.16 7.45 18.23
N TYR A 120 3.88 7.31 17.91
CA TYR A 120 3.11 8.32 17.17
C TYR A 120 2.68 9.49 18.06
N HIS A 121 2.08 9.22 19.22
CA HIS A 121 1.71 10.27 20.18
C HIS A 121 2.77 10.45 21.26
N GLU A 122 3.32 9.33 21.72
CA GLU A 122 4.26 9.29 22.82
C GLU A 122 5.67 9.14 22.26
N GLY A 123 6.53 10.15 22.50
CA GLY A 123 7.89 10.18 21.99
C GLY A 123 8.78 8.98 22.42
N PRO A 124 10.10 9.03 22.15
CA PRO A 124 10.87 10.19 21.72
C PRO A 124 10.75 10.48 20.22
N LEU A 125 10.90 11.75 19.85
CA LEU A 125 11.09 12.12 18.44
C LEU A 125 12.32 11.39 17.86
N PRO A 126 12.26 10.96 16.59
CA PRO A 126 13.39 10.37 15.90
C PRO A 126 14.62 11.31 15.94
N ARG A 127 15.81 10.72 16.07
CA ARG A 127 17.09 11.47 16.15
C ARG A 127 17.84 11.52 14.82
N THR A 128 17.42 10.73 13.85
CA THR A 128 17.95 10.67 12.49
C THR A 128 16.90 11.22 11.52
N GLY A 129 17.20 11.28 10.23
CA GLY A 129 16.17 11.41 9.19
C GLY A 129 15.73 10.03 8.66
N PRO A 130 14.63 9.94 7.93
CA PRO A 130 14.27 8.77 7.14
C PRO A 130 15.27 8.58 5.96
N PRO A 131 15.40 7.35 5.43
CA PRO A 131 14.71 6.15 5.88
C PRO A 131 15.46 5.48 7.05
N GLY A 132 14.80 4.62 7.83
CA GLY A 132 15.44 3.83 8.87
C GLY A 132 14.55 3.48 10.05
N ALA A 133 15.10 2.77 11.03
CA ALA A 133 14.37 2.33 12.23
C ALA A 133 13.74 3.47 13.06
N GLY A 134 14.25 4.70 12.96
CA GLY A 134 13.62 5.88 13.57
C GLY A 134 12.34 6.33 12.85
N TYR A 135 12.13 5.86 11.62
CA TYR A 135 10.93 6.05 10.80
C TYR A 135 10.49 4.68 10.28
N PRO A 136 9.85 3.84 11.14
CA PRO A 136 9.50 2.46 10.80
C PRO A 136 8.56 2.32 9.60
N ASP A 137 7.95 3.43 9.16
CA ASP A 137 7.06 3.51 8.00
C ASP A 137 5.89 2.52 8.10
N PRO A 138 5.12 2.52 9.21
CA PRO A 138 4.02 1.57 9.40
C PRO A 138 3.09 1.54 8.20
N LEU A 139 2.72 0.33 7.79
CA LEU A 139 1.87 0.08 6.64
C LEU A 139 0.57 0.86 6.78
N ASP A 140 0.41 1.82 5.89
CA ASP A 140 -0.80 2.60 5.68
C ASP A 140 -1.05 2.59 4.17
N VAL A 141 -2.27 2.22 3.78
CA VAL A 141 -2.73 2.15 2.40
C VAL A 141 -4.21 2.49 2.38
N ALA A 142 -4.54 3.56 1.68
CA ALA A 142 -5.90 4.06 1.59
C ALA A 142 -6.81 3.19 0.71
N GLY A 143 -8.10 3.13 1.07
CA GLY A 143 -9.15 2.46 0.31
C GLY A 143 -9.86 3.37 -0.71
N ALA A 144 -10.84 2.80 -1.43
CA ALA A 144 -11.57 3.50 -2.50
C ALA A 144 -12.34 4.75 -2.02
N GLU A 145 -12.78 4.78 -0.76
CA GLU A 145 -13.47 5.97 -0.22
C GLU A 145 -12.52 7.17 -0.10
N HIS A 146 -11.24 6.92 0.20
CA HIS A 146 -10.24 7.98 0.23
C HIS A 146 -9.96 8.52 -1.18
N LEU A 147 -9.90 7.64 -2.19
CA LEU A 147 -9.78 8.06 -3.59
C LEU A 147 -10.92 8.99 -4.00
N ARG A 148 -12.16 8.66 -3.61
CA ARG A 148 -13.32 9.54 -3.87
C ARG A 148 -13.15 10.89 -3.16
N TYR A 149 -12.80 10.88 -1.88
CA TYR A 149 -12.60 12.09 -1.10
C TYR A 149 -11.54 13.01 -1.71
N GLU A 150 -10.38 12.46 -2.10
CA GLU A 150 -9.32 13.24 -2.72
C GLU A 150 -9.67 13.72 -4.12
N TRP A 151 -10.39 12.92 -4.90
CA TRP A 151 -10.86 13.35 -6.22
C TRP A 151 -11.86 14.51 -6.10
N GLU A 152 -12.81 14.42 -5.17
CA GLU A 152 -13.76 15.51 -4.89
C GLU A 152 -13.00 16.79 -4.52
N ALA A 153 -12.06 16.73 -3.58
CA ALA A 153 -11.23 17.87 -3.19
C ALA A 153 -10.39 18.43 -4.36
N TYR A 154 -9.75 17.55 -5.12
CA TYR A 154 -8.97 17.92 -6.30
C TYR A 154 -9.82 18.70 -7.31
N THR A 155 -11.00 18.19 -7.66
CA THR A 155 -11.88 18.86 -8.64
C THR A 155 -12.47 20.19 -8.16
N GLU A 156 -12.52 20.42 -6.84
CA GLU A 156 -12.95 21.71 -6.28
C GLU A 156 -11.85 22.78 -6.33
N GLU A 157 -10.58 22.36 -6.26
CA GLU A 157 -9.43 23.27 -6.15
C GLU A 157 -8.69 23.51 -7.47
N VAL A 158 -8.82 22.61 -8.45
CA VAL A 158 -8.07 22.67 -9.71
C VAL A 158 -8.61 23.73 -10.65
N GLU A 159 -7.78 24.74 -10.93
CA GLU A 159 -8.03 25.75 -11.96
C GLU A 159 -7.44 25.35 -13.33
N ASP A 160 -6.47 24.42 -13.35
CA ASP A 160 -5.79 23.95 -14.56
C ASP A 160 -6.25 22.55 -14.96
N GLU A 161 -7.05 22.47 -16.03
CA GLU A 161 -7.61 21.21 -16.54
C GLU A 161 -6.53 20.20 -17.00
N ASP A 162 -5.28 20.65 -17.22
CA ASP A 162 -4.16 19.80 -17.64
C ASP A 162 -3.32 19.27 -16.46
N ALA A 163 -3.65 19.63 -15.21
CA ALA A 163 -2.93 19.14 -14.03
C ALA A 163 -3.10 17.61 -13.87
N GLU A 164 -2.02 16.94 -13.46
CA GLU A 164 -2.06 15.52 -13.10
C GLU A 164 -2.71 15.35 -11.73
N PHE A 165 -3.62 14.39 -11.59
CA PHE A 165 -4.16 14.03 -10.28
C PHE A 165 -3.19 13.11 -9.55
N LEU A 166 -2.65 13.62 -8.45
CA LEU A 166 -1.82 12.86 -7.50
C LEU A 166 -2.72 12.33 -6.39
N PHE A 167 -3.00 11.03 -6.42
CA PHE A 167 -3.72 10.35 -5.36
C PHE A 167 -2.76 9.99 -4.23
N SER A 168 -2.98 10.55 -3.05
CA SER A 168 -2.28 10.24 -1.81
C SER A 168 -2.66 8.84 -1.34
N LEU A 169 -1.86 7.85 -1.71
CA LEU A 169 -2.08 6.46 -1.31
C LEU A 169 -1.89 6.27 0.21
N ALA A 170 -0.93 6.98 0.79
CA ALA A 170 -0.60 6.93 2.21
C ALA A 170 0.12 8.21 2.66
N PRO A 171 0.20 8.50 3.97
CA PRO A 171 1.14 9.51 4.47
C PRO A 171 2.59 9.06 4.30
N ASP A 172 3.53 10.01 4.18
CA ASP A 172 4.96 9.69 4.11
C ASP A 172 5.54 9.24 5.47
N GLU A 173 6.82 8.88 5.48
CA GLU A 173 7.53 8.42 6.67
C GLU A 173 7.50 9.45 7.81
N TYR A 174 7.53 10.75 7.49
CA TYR A 174 7.46 11.82 8.49
C TYR A 174 6.06 11.90 9.11
N HIS A 175 5.01 11.95 8.29
CA HIS A 175 3.64 11.99 8.78
C HIS A 175 3.28 10.72 9.54
N LYS A 176 3.77 9.55 9.11
CA LYS A 176 3.64 8.30 9.86
C LYS A 176 4.35 8.31 11.21
N ALA A 177 5.29 9.24 11.43
CA ALA A 177 5.94 9.51 12.71
C ALA A 177 5.37 10.75 13.42
N ASN A 178 4.19 11.23 13.00
CA ASN A 178 3.53 12.43 13.53
C ASN A 178 4.37 13.72 13.42
N ILE A 179 5.14 13.82 12.34
CA ILE A 179 5.93 15.00 11.97
C ILE A 179 5.37 15.51 10.64
N SER A 180 5.27 16.83 10.48
CA SER A 180 4.84 17.41 9.19
C SER A 180 5.75 16.92 8.06
N GLY A 181 5.13 16.33 7.04
CA GLY A 181 5.78 15.70 5.91
C GLY A 181 4.96 15.85 4.63
N GLY A 182 5.10 14.89 3.73
CA GLY A 182 4.30 14.74 2.51
C GLY A 182 3.49 13.44 2.49
N THR A 183 3.33 12.88 1.31
CA THR A 183 2.53 11.68 1.04
C THR A 183 3.30 10.70 0.17
N HIS A 184 2.80 9.47 0.14
CA HIS A 184 3.16 8.47 -0.85
C HIS A 184 2.08 8.48 -1.93
N ASP A 185 2.43 8.88 -3.15
CA ASP A 185 1.45 9.24 -4.18
C ASP A 185 1.44 8.26 -5.36
N VAL A 186 0.28 8.15 -6.01
CA VAL A 186 0.11 7.50 -7.32
C VAL A 186 -0.49 8.52 -8.29
N VAL A 187 0.14 8.67 -9.46
CA VAL A 187 -0.39 9.50 -10.55
C VAL A 187 -1.55 8.78 -11.22
N LEU A 188 -2.70 9.44 -11.37
CA LEU A 188 -3.89 8.90 -12.02
C LEU A 188 -4.42 9.86 -13.11
N PRO A 189 -5.07 9.33 -14.17
CA PRO A 189 -5.24 7.91 -14.48
C PRO A 189 -3.95 7.25 -14.95
N ASP A 190 -3.84 5.93 -14.77
CA ASP A 190 -2.65 5.17 -15.17
C ASP A 190 -3.05 3.77 -15.70
N PRO A 191 -2.85 3.47 -16.99
CA PRO A 191 -3.24 2.20 -17.61
C PRO A 191 -2.25 1.05 -17.38
N ARG A 192 -1.20 1.23 -16.56
CA ARG A 192 -0.21 0.19 -16.25
C ARG A 192 -0.75 -0.85 -15.28
N ALA A 193 -0.08 -2.01 -15.21
CA ALA A 193 -0.49 -3.07 -14.29
C ALA A 193 -0.22 -2.74 -12.81
N ASP A 194 0.90 -2.07 -12.55
CA ASP A 194 1.44 -1.80 -11.20
C ASP A 194 1.97 -0.36 -11.22
N PRO A 195 1.37 0.56 -10.44
CA PRO A 195 1.81 1.95 -10.44
C PRO A 195 3.11 2.12 -9.66
N GLU A 196 3.90 3.11 -10.05
CA GLU A 196 4.96 3.65 -9.18
C GLU A 196 4.32 4.37 -7.99
N VAL A 197 4.89 4.19 -6.80
CA VAL A 197 4.52 4.93 -5.59
C VAL A 197 5.61 5.98 -5.35
N TYR A 198 5.26 7.24 -5.58
CA TYR A 198 6.15 8.37 -5.37
C TYR A 198 6.25 8.72 -3.89
N GLY A 199 7.27 9.49 -3.51
CA GLY A 199 7.45 9.95 -2.13
C GLY A 199 8.05 8.94 -1.15
N VAL A 200 8.21 7.66 -1.52
CA VAL A 200 8.79 6.64 -0.63
C VAL A 200 10.30 6.85 -0.46
N ILE A 201 10.72 7.24 0.74
CA ILE A 201 12.10 7.63 1.03
C ILE A 201 13.00 6.38 1.01
N GLY A 202 14.11 6.48 0.27
CA GLY A 202 15.06 5.38 0.10
C GLY A 202 14.65 4.32 -0.92
N ARG A 203 13.46 4.41 -1.53
CA ARG A 203 12.95 3.43 -2.51
C ARG A 203 12.43 4.10 -3.78
N LYS A 204 13.31 4.83 -4.46
CA LYS A 204 12.97 5.47 -5.74
C LYS A 204 12.54 4.43 -6.78
N GLY A 205 11.40 4.64 -7.42
CA GLY A 205 10.87 3.73 -8.45
C GLY A 205 10.16 2.51 -7.90
N ILE A 206 9.88 2.45 -6.59
CA ILE A 206 9.12 1.33 -6.01
C ILE A 206 7.70 1.33 -6.55
N THR A 207 7.17 0.14 -6.83
CA THR A 207 5.77 -0.01 -7.22
C THR A 207 4.88 -0.45 -6.07
N LEU A 208 3.56 -0.33 -6.23
CA LEU A 208 2.59 -0.71 -5.19
C LEU A 208 2.81 -2.14 -4.69
N VAL A 209 2.97 -3.10 -5.61
CA VAL A 209 3.19 -4.50 -5.23
C VAL A 209 4.52 -4.69 -4.50
N GLU A 210 5.57 -4.00 -4.92
CA GLU A 210 6.89 -4.06 -4.26
C GLU A 210 6.87 -3.40 -2.88
N TYR A 211 6.14 -2.30 -2.72
CA TYR A 211 5.93 -1.64 -1.43
C TYR A 211 5.17 -2.57 -0.47
N LEU A 212 4.03 -3.14 -0.89
CA LEU A 212 3.27 -4.09 -0.07
C LEU A 212 4.10 -5.33 0.30
N ARG A 213 4.86 -5.88 -0.64
CA ARG A 213 5.77 -7.00 -0.39
C ARG A 213 6.81 -6.64 0.66
N THR A 214 7.46 -5.50 0.52
CA THR A 214 8.48 -5.02 1.46
C THR A 214 7.89 -4.78 2.83
N SER A 215 6.75 -4.09 2.91
CA SER A 215 6.06 -3.81 4.16
C SER A 215 5.68 -5.10 4.89
N ILE A 216 5.06 -6.06 4.20
CA ILE A 216 4.69 -7.35 4.80
C ILE A 216 5.92 -8.18 5.19
N ALA A 217 7.00 -8.13 4.40
CA ALA A 217 8.24 -8.82 4.72
C ALA A 217 8.82 -8.38 6.07
N TRP A 218 8.61 -7.10 6.42
CA TRP A 218 9.01 -6.48 7.67
C TRP A 218 7.86 -6.30 8.64
N GLY A 219 6.85 -7.19 8.64
CA GLY A 219 5.78 -7.20 9.65
C GLY A 219 4.91 -5.94 9.66
N GLY A 220 4.83 -5.25 8.52
CA GLY A 220 4.16 -3.97 8.36
C GLY A 220 5.05 -2.75 8.60
N LEU A 221 6.34 -2.91 8.86
CA LEU A 221 7.28 -1.82 9.21
C LEU A 221 8.53 -1.82 8.31
N PRO A 222 8.40 -1.51 7.01
CA PRO A 222 9.48 -1.54 6.04
C PRO A 222 10.67 -0.62 6.39
N GLY A 223 10.52 0.39 7.24
CA GLY A 223 11.65 1.23 7.69
C GLY A 223 12.80 0.46 8.35
N TRP A 224 12.51 -0.72 8.92
CA TRP A 224 13.52 -1.59 9.54
C TRP A 224 14.46 -2.26 8.54
N GLU A 225 14.12 -2.28 7.24
CA GLU A 225 15.00 -2.79 6.18
C GLU A 225 16.35 -2.04 6.14
N PHE A 226 16.33 -0.74 6.39
CA PHE A 226 17.51 0.12 6.30
C PHE A 226 18.38 0.08 7.56
N ALA A 227 17.91 -0.56 8.62
CA ALA A 227 18.63 -0.66 9.89
C ALA A 227 18.36 -2.02 10.56
N PRO A 228 18.91 -3.12 10.01
CA PRO A 228 18.74 -4.46 10.57
C PRO A 228 19.61 -4.68 11.82
N GLY A 229 19.80 -3.64 12.66
CA GLY A 229 20.31 -3.79 14.03
C GLY A 229 19.38 -4.69 14.86
N PRO A 230 19.40 -4.69 16.21
CA PRO A 230 18.44 -5.49 16.94
C PRO A 230 17.04 -4.88 16.77
N ALA A 231 16.36 -5.27 15.70
CA ALA A 231 14.95 -5.02 15.48
C ALA A 231 14.17 -5.58 16.68
N PRO A 232 13.01 -4.99 17.03
CA PRO A 232 12.22 -5.47 18.15
C PRO A 232 11.91 -6.95 17.97
N GLU A 233 12.02 -7.74 19.03
CA GLU A 233 11.74 -9.19 18.97
C GLU A 233 10.32 -9.47 18.45
N ALA A 234 9.36 -8.60 18.82
CA ALA A 234 7.99 -8.68 18.33
C ALA A 234 7.90 -8.55 16.79
N LEU A 235 8.74 -7.71 16.18
CA LEU A 235 8.80 -7.56 14.72
C LEU A 235 9.22 -8.85 14.04
N GLY A 236 10.19 -9.56 14.61
CA GLY A 236 10.64 -10.87 14.10
C GLY A 236 9.55 -11.93 14.08
N ARG A 237 8.53 -11.83 14.95
CA ARG A 237 7.36 -12.71 14.96
C ARG A 237 6.32 -12.35 13.89
N LEU A 238 6.27 -11.08 13.49
CA LEU A 238 5.36 -10.58 12.47
C LEU A 238 5.94 -10.71 11.05
N ALA A 239 7.26 -10.54 10.91
CA ALA A 239 7.98 -10.64 9.64
C ALA A 239 7.82 -12.03 9.00
N VAL A 240 7.65 -12.06 7.68
CA VAL A 240 7.47 -13.29 6.89
C VAL A 240 8.16 -13.14 5.54
N ARG A 241 8.33 -14.24 4.80
CA ARG A 241 8.58 -14.14 3.36
C ARG A 241 7.24 -14.11 2.64
N PRO A 242 6.83 -12.98 2.03
CA PRO A 242 5.54 -12.90 1.35
C PRO A 242 5.49 -13.87 0.15
N ASP A 243 4.30 -14.39 -0.11
CA ASP A 243 4.03 -15.40 -1.15
C ASP A 243 3.36 -14.80 -2.39
N PHE A 244 3.74 -13.58 -2.79
CA PHE A 244 3.19 -12.81 -3.91
C PHE A 244 4.22 -11.86 -4.54
#